data_AF-D3XE92-F1
#
_entry.id   AF-D3XE92-F1
#
_cell.length_a   1.000
_cell.length_b   1.000
_cell.length_c   1.000
_cell.angle_alpha   90.00
_cell.angle_beta   90.00
_cell.angle_gamma   90.00
#
_symmetry.space_group_name_H-M   'P 1'
#
loop_
_entity.id
_entity.type
_entity.pdbx_description
1 polymer ?
#
loop_
_entity_poly.entity_id
_entity_poly.type
_entity_poly.pdbx_seq_one_letter_code
_entity_poly.pdbx_strand_id
1 'polypeptide(L)'
;GLDASGKTTILYKLKLGEIVTTIPTIGFNVETVEYKNIQFTVWDVGGQDKIRPLWRHYFQNTQGIIFVVDSNDRDRVVEAREELQRMLN
;
A
#
# COMPACT_ATOMS: atom_id res chain seq x y z
N GLY A 1 -2.02 1.33 -4.26
CA GLY A 1 -1.02 0.98 -5.28
C GLY A 1 -1.24 -0.44 -5.76
N LEU A 2 -0.95 -0.74 -7.03
CA LEU A 2 -1.21 -2.03 -7.66
C LEU A 2 -0.49 -3.20 -6.96
N ASP A 3 -0.88 -4.44 -7.24
CA ASP A 3 -0.14 -5.62 -6.78
C ASP A 3 1.32 -5.61 -7.29
N ALA A 4 2.19 -6.32 -6.58
CA ALA A 4 3.64 -6.38 -6.81
C ALA A 4 4.41 -5.05 -6.74
N SER A 5 3.76 -3.92 -6.43
CA SER A 5 4.42 -2.60 -6.37
C SER A 5 5.38 -2.39 -5.18
N GLY A 6 5.53 -3.37 -4.27
CA GLY A 6 6.44 -3.26 -3.11
C GLY A 6 5.86 -2.68 -1.81
N LYS A 7 4.53 -2.50 -1.69
CA LYS A 7 3.87 -1.91 -0.50
C LYS A 7 4.25 -2.63 0.81
N THR A 8 4.06 -3.94 0.86
CA THR A 8 4.33 -4.77 2.04
C THR A 8 5.81 -4.79 2.40
N THR A 9 6.69 -4.76 1.39
CA THR A 9 8.13 -4.64 1.59
C THR A 9 8.49 -3.31 2.27
N ILE A 10 7.89 -2.20 1.85
CA ILE A 10 8.09 -0.89 2.50
C ILE A 10 7.56 -0.91 3.93
N LEU A 11 6.37 -1.48 4.16
CA LEU A 11 5.78 -1.57 5.49
C LEU A 11 6.71 -2.29 6.47
N TYR A 12 7.17 -3.48 6.11
CA TYR A 12 8.05 -4.25 7.01
C TYR A 12 9.44 -3.66 7.12
N LYS A 13 9.95 -2.98 6.09
CA LYS A 13 11.19 -2.23 6.21
C LYS A 13 11.07 -1.10 7.24
N LEU A 14 9.95 -0.41 7.29
CA LEU A 14 9.67 0.62 8.28
C LEU A 14 9.43 0.04 9.68
N LYS A 15 8.70 -1.08 9.77
CA LYS A 15 8.33 -1.70 11.04
C LYS A 15 9.48 -2.43 11.73
N LEU A 16 10.26 -3.20 10.96
CA LEU A 16 11.27 -4.14 11.47
C LEU A 16 12.70 -3.68 11.19
N GLY A 17 12.90 -2.70 10.30
CA GLY A 17 14.23 -2.29 9.86
C GLY A 17 14.89 -3.24 8.85
N GLU A 18 14.23 -4.34 8.47
CA GLU A 18 14.77 -5.38 7.60
C GLU A 18 13.92 -5.61 6.35
N ILE A 19 14.53 -6.19 5.31
CA ILE A 19 13.82 -6.61 4.10
C ILE A 19 13.39 -8.06 4.32
N VAL A 20 12.09 -8.28 4.43
CA VAL A 20 11.51 -9.62 4.58
C VAL A 20 10.97 -10.11 3.24
N THR A 21 11.06 -11.41 2.98
CA THR A 21 10.40 -12.03 1.84
C THR A 21 8.89 -11.91 2.02
N THR A 22 8.21 -11.28 1.07
CA THR A 22 6.76 -11.08 1.11
C THR A 22 6.06 -12.00 0.13
N ILE A 23 4.88 -12.49 0.51
CA ILE A 23 3.92 -13.10 -0.40
C ILE A 23 2.87 -12.06 -0.83
N PRO A 24 2.13 -12.24 -1.94
CA PRO A 24 1.04 -11.35 -2.30
C PRO A 24 0.03 -11.22 -1.16
N THR A 25 -0.17 -10.00 -0.66
CA THR A 25 -1.14 -9.73 0.42
C THR A 25 -2.55 -10.08 -0.02
N ILE A 26 -3.23 -10.92 0.75
CA ILE A 26 -4.65 -11.23 0.59
C ILE A 26 -5.40 -10.41 1.63
N GLY A 27 -6.19 -9.43 1.19
CA GLY A 27 -6.90 -8.53 2.10
C GLY A 27 -6.01 -7.37 2.56
N PHE A 28 -5.62 -7.34 3.83
CA PHE A 28 -4.85 -6.23 4.42
C PHE A 28 -3.95 -6.67 5.59
N ASN A 29 -2.89 -5.90 5.84
CA ASN A 29 -2.06 -5.94 7.05
C ASN A 29 -2.21 -4.61 7.81
N VAL A 30 -2.16 -4.65 9.14
CA VAL A 30 -2.18 -3.45 9.99
C VAL A 30 -0.98 -3.49 10.91
N GLU A 31 -0.14 -2.46 10.84
CA GLU A 31 1.05 -2.35 11.67
C GLU A 31 1.16 -0.96 12.26
N THR A 32 1.51 -0.89 13.54
CA THR A 32 1.91 0.37 14.17
C THR A 32 3.42 0.54 14.00
N VAL A 33 3.80 1.59 13.28
CA VAL A 33 5.20 1.94 13.00
C VAL A 33 5.60 3.12 13.87
N GLU A 34 6.78 3.03 14.45
CA GLU A 34 7.44 4.15 15.13
C GLU A 34 8.60 4.64 14.27
N TYR A 35 8.58 5.92 13.94
CA TYR A 35 9.67 6.54 13.20
C TYR A 35 10.04 7.87 13.85
N LYS A 36 11.27 7.95 14.37
CA LYS A 36 11.72 9.03 15.25
C LYS A 36 10.77 9.10 16.46
N ASN A 37 10.22 10.28 16.76
CA ASN A 37 9.33 10.47 17.91
C ASN A 37 7.84 10.50 17.50
N ILE A 38 7.49 9.84 16.39
CA ILE A 38 6.12 9.79 15.86
C ILE A 38 5.72 8.32 15.68
N GLN A 39 4.52 8.01 16.15
CA GLN A 39 3.88 6.72 15.97
C GLN A 39 2.68 6.88 15.04
N PHE A 40 2.55 5.98 14.07
CA PHE A 40 1.41 5.96 13.15
C PHE A 40 1.02 4.53 12.77
N THR A 41 -0.28 4.31 12.58
CA THR A 41 -0.83 3.03 12.14
C THR A 41 -0.92 3.01 10.62
N VAL A 42 -0.27 2.03 10.00
CA VAL A 42 -0.30 1.82 8.55
C VAL A 42 -1.20 0.63 8.22
N TRP A 43 -2.10 0.83 7.27
CA TRP A 43 -2.94 -0.20 6.68
C TRP A 43 -2.38 -0.53 5.29
N ASP A 44 -1.68 -1.66 5.15
CA ASP A 44 -1.23 -2.18 3.86
C ASP A 44 -2.33 -3.02 3.25
N VAL A 45 -3.00 -2.47 2.24
CA VAL A 45 -4.10 -3.15 1.54
C VAL A 45 -3.58 -3.79 0.26
N GLY A 46 -3.96 -5.05 0.03
CA GLY A 46 -3.54 -5.80 -1.15
C GLY A 46 -4.02 -5.12 -2.45
N GLY A 47 -3.22 -5.30 -3.50
CA GLY A 47 -3.36 -4.55 -4.74
C GLY A 47 -4.00 -5.30 -5.91
N GLN A 48 -4.40 -6.57 -5.72
CA GLN A 48 -4.94 -7.38 -6.82
C GLN A 48 -6.30 -6.83 -7.24
N ASP A 49 -6.58 -6.85 -8.54
CA ASP A 49 -7.78 -6.25 -9.16
C ASP A 49 -9.08 -6.62 -8.44
N LYS A 50 -9.20 -7.90 -8.07
CA LYS A 50 -10.39 -8.45 -7.39
C LYS A 50 -10.68 -7.83 -6.03
N ILE A 51 -9.67 -7.28 -5.35
CA ILE A 51 -9.82 -6.73 -4.00
C ILE A 51 -9.70 -5.20 -3.95
N ARG A 52 -9.31 -4.53 -5.05
CA ARG A 52 -9.28 -3.06 -5.14
C ARG A 52 -10.60 -2.38 -4.79
N PRO A 53 -11.79 -2.94 -5.13
CA PRO A 53 -13.05 -2.35 -4.68
C PRO A 53 -13.22 -2.25 -3.16
N LEU A 54 -12.40 -2.96 -2.38
CA LEU A 54 -12.41 -2.91 -0.91
C LEU A 54 -11.62 -1.72 -0.36
N TRP A 55 -10.74 -1.09 -1.15
CA TRP A 55 -9.87 0.01 -0.74
C TRP A 55 -10.63 1.15 -0.05
N ARG A 56 -11.82 1.51 -0.57
CA ARG A 56 -12.73 2.53 0.00
C ARG A 56 -13.14 2.28 1.45
N HIS A 57 -13.11 1.04 1.92
CA HIS A 57 -13.45 0.70 3.31
C HIS A 57 -12.30 0.97 4.29
N TYR A 58 -11.06 1.07 3.79
CA TYR A 58 -9.87 1.24 4.63
C TYR A 58 -9.40 2.69 4.73
N PHE A 59 -9.80 3.56 3.79
CA PHE A 59 -9.36 4.96 3.79
C PHE A 59 -10.26 5.91 4.58
N GLN A 60 -11.45 5.47 5.04
CA GLN A 60 -12.28 6.30 5.92
C GLN A 60 -11.49 6.63 7.20
N ASN A 61 -11.40 7.92 7.52
CA ASN A 61 -10.60 8.47 8.64
C ASN A 61 -9.08 8.31 8.53
N THR A 62 -8.54 7.96 7.35
CA THR A 62 -7.09 7.96 7.13
C THR A 62 -6.56 9.39 7.05
N GLN A 63 -5.44 9.66 7.74
CA GLN A 63 -4.82 10.99 7.78
C GLN A 63 -3.89 11.27 6.59
N GLY A 64 -3.41 10.24 5.91
CA GLY A 64 -2.49 10.36 4.78
C GLY A 64 -2.40 9.07 3.99
N ILE A 65 -2.14 9.20 2.70
CA ILE A 65 -2.11 8.06 1.77
C ILE A 65 -0.69 7.91 1.20
N ILE A 66 -0.18 6.69 1.24
CA ILE A 66 1.05 6.30 0.53
C ILE A 66 0.64 5.41 -0.64
N PHE A 67 0.72 5.95 -1.86
CA PHE A 67 0.46 5.20 -3.07
C PHE A 67 1.78 4.80 -3.74
N VAL A 68 2.10 3.50 -3.64
CA VAL A 68 3.35 2.96 -4.19
C VAL A 68 3.15 2.57 -5.66
N VAL A 69 4.09 2.97 -6.52
CA VAL A 69 4.12 2.69 -7.97
C VAL A 69 5.43 1.97 -8.29
N ASP A 70 5.35 0.84 -8.98
CA ASP A 70 6.53 0.21 -9.56
C ASP A 70 7.00 1.04 -10.76
N SER A 71 8.18 1.62 -10.66
CA SER A 71 8.73 2.49 -11.71
C SER A 71 9.26 1.70 -12.92
N ASN A 72 9.45 0.38 -12.76
CA ASN A 72 9.89 -0.50 -13.84
C ASN A 72 8.70 -1.09 -14.61
N ASP A 73 7.52 -1.12 -14.02
CA ASP A 73 6.29 -1.63 -14.65
C ASP A 73 5.62 -0.56 -15.54
N ARG A 74 6.21 -0.37 -16.72
CA ARG A 74 5.74 0.64 -17.69
C ARG A 74 4.38 0.29 -18.29
N ASP A 75 4.04 -0.99 -18.37
CA ASP A 75 2.79 -1.44 -18.97
C ASP A 75 1.58 -1.07 -18.10
N ARG A 76 1.75 -1.07 -16.77
CA ARG A 76 0.68 -0.78 -15.81
C ARG A 76 0.72 0.62 -15.19
N VAL A 77 1.60 1.52 -15.65
CA VAL A 77 1.68 2.89 -15.10
C VAL A 77 0.37 3.69 -15.30
N VAL A 78 -0.32 3.47 -16.43
CA VAL A 78 -1.60 4.13 -16.73
C VAL A 78 -2.69 3.62 -15.78
N GLU A 79 -2.72 2.31 -15.55
CA GLU A 79 -3.62 1.68 -14.58
C GLU A 79 -3.38 2.22 -13.17
N ALA A 80 -2.12 2.36 -12.76
CA ALA A 80 -1.75 2.95 -11.46
C ALA A 80 -2.27 4.40 -11.32
N ARG A 81 -2.16 5.21 -12.38
CA ARG A 81 -2.72 6.57 -12.43
C ARG A 81 -4.24 6.55 -12.26
N GLU A 82 -4.94 5.69 -13.00
CA GLU A 82 -6.39 5.59 -12.95
C GLU A 82 -6.89 5.16 -11.58
N GLU A 83 -6.26 4.17 -10.94
CA GLU A 83 -6.60 3.73 -9.60
C GLU A 83 -6.33 4.80 -8.54
N LEU A 84 -5.22 5.54 -8.65
CA LEU A 84 -4.95 6.70 -7.78
C LEU A 84 -6.03 7.76 -7.94
N GLN A 85 -6.42 8.08 -9.18
CA GLN A 85 -7.47 9.07 -9.46
C GLN A 85 -8.84 8.62 -8.95
N ARG A 86 -9.19 7.33 -9.06
CA ARG A 86 -10.43 6.76 -8.52
C ARG A 86 -10.48 6.79 -6.99
N MET A 87 -9.33 6.69 -6.33
CA MET A 87 -9.24 6.71 -4.87
C MET A 87 -9.35 8.13 -4.30
N LEU A 88 -8.90 9.14 -5.03
CA LEU A 88 -8.88 10.54 -4.58
C LEU A 88 -10.14 11.35 -4.93
N ASN A 89 -11.00 10.84 -5.81
CA ASN A 89 -12.28 11.45 -6.18
C ASN A 89 -13.46 10.73 -5.50
#